data_AF-A0A229R8B0-F1
#
_entry.id   AF-A0A229R8B0-F1
#
_cell.length_a   1.000
_cell.length_b   1.000
_cell.length_c   1.000
_cell.angle_alpha   90.00
_cell.angle_beta   90.00
_cell.angle_gamma   90.00
#
_symmetry.space_group_name_H-M   'P 1'
#
loop_
_entity.id
_entity.type
_entity.pdbx_description
1 polymer ?
#
loop_
_entity_poly.entity_id
_entity_poly.type
_entity_poly.pdbx_seq_one_letter_code
_entity_poly.pdbx_strand_id
1 'polypeptide(L)' 'MPSDFALKTMNAVHRVIQKVSGGRAGWQVAGMTVVELTTIGRKSGQPRTVLLTSPLREGDAYVVVASRGG' A
#
# COMPACT_ATOMS: atom_id res chain seq x y z
N MET A 1 -16.63 -1.36 -7.69
CA MET A 1 -15.16 -1.47 -7.56
C MET A 1 -14.50 -0.26 -8.20
N PRO A 2 -13.51 0.38 -7.54
CA PRO A 2 -12.74 1.50 -8.12
C PRO A 2 -12.01 1.11 -9.40
N SER A 3 -11.83 2.08 -10.31
CA SER A 3 -11.08 1.85 -11.55
C SER A 3 -9.58 1.66 -11.29
N ASP A 4 -8.89 0.96 -12.20
CA ASP A 4 -7.44 0.75 -12.10
C ASP A 4 -6.66 2.07 -12.09
N PHE A 5 -7.12 3.03 -12.89
CA PHE A 5 -6.55 4.38 -12.93
C PHE A 5 -6.70 5.07 -11.57
N ALA A 6 -7.89 5.01 -10.95
CA ALA A 6 -8.11 5.62 -9.64
C ALA A 6 -7.19 5.03 -8.57
N LEU A 7 -7.03 3.71 -8.54
CA LEU A 7 -6.15 3.03 -7.57
C LEU A 7 -4.67 3.36 -7.79
N LYS A 8 -4.22 3.39 -9.05
CA LYS A 8 -2.85 3.78 -9.40
C LYS A 8 -2.56 5.23 -9.01
N THR A 9 -3.48 6.15 -9.28
CA THR A 9 -3.37 7.56 -8.90
C THR A 9 -3.32 7.71 -7.38
N MET A 10 -4.20 7.02 -6.64
CA MET A 10 -4.19 7.04 -5.18
C MET A 10 -2.86 6.53 -4.59
N ASN A 11 -2.32 5.44 -5.14
CA ASN A 11 -1.02 4.90 -4.73
C ASN A 11 0.12 5.90 -5.02
N ALA A 12 0.07 6.59 -6.17
CA ALA A 12 1.05 7.63 -6.51
C ALA A 12 0.99 8.81 -5.53
N VAL A 13 -0.22 9.30 -5.19
CA VAL A 13 -0.40 10.40 -4.23
C VAL A 13 0.17 10.01 -2.86
N HIS A 14 -0.16 8.82 -2.34
CA HIS A 14 0.36 8.37 -1.06
C HIS A 14 1.90 8.26 -1.05
N ARG A 15 2.50 7.80 -2.15
CA ARG A 15 3.96 7.77 -2.30
C ARG A 15 4.57 9.15 -2.26
N VAL A 16 3.95 10.13 -2.92
CA VAL A 16 4.42 11.52 -2.91
C VAL A 16 4.38 12.08 -1.49
N ILE A 17 3.29 11.86 -0.75
CA ILE A 17 3.15 12.31 0.65
C ILE A 17 4.25 11.69 1.52
N GLN A 18 4.48 10.38 1.43
CA GLN A 18 5.55 9.73 2.18
C GLN A 18 6.93 10.25 1.79
N LYS A 19 7.21 10.40 0.49
CA LYS A 19 8.51 10.88 0.00
C LYS A 19 8.80 12.31 0.43
N VAL A 20 7.84 13.22 0.26
CA VAL A 20 7.98 14.65 0.61
C VAL A 20 8.08 14.83 2.13
N SER A 21 7.36 14.02 2.91
CA SER A 21 7.47 14.06 4.37
C SER A 21 8.73 13.40 4.92
N GLY A 22 9.58 12.80 4.08
CA GLY A 22 10.73 12.01 4.52
C GLY A 22 10.33 10.79 5.34
N GLY A 23 9.16 10.20 5.04
CA GLY A 23 8.60 9.06 5.77
C GLY A 23 8.01 9.43 7.13
N ARG A 24 7.63 10.69 7.36
CA ARG A 24 7.05 11.12 8.64
C ARG A 24 5.52 11.16 8.65
N ALA A 25 4.89 11.16 7.47
CA ALA A 25 3.44 11.27 7.32
C ALA A 25 2.89 10.20 6.36
N GLY A 26 1.60 9.88 6.51
CA GLY A 26 0.90 8.92 5.65
C GLY A 26 1.08 7.44 6.03
N TRP A 27 1.60 7.16 7.23
CA TRP A 27 1.77 5.80 7.77
C TRP A 27 0.55 5.26 8.53
N GLN A 28 -0.45 6.11 8.76
CA GLN A 28 -1.73 5.72 9.33
C GLN A 28 -2.86 6.20 8.44
N VAL A 29 -3.78 5.31 8.10
CA VAL A 29 -4.98 5.60 7.34
C VAL A 29 -6.15 4.88 8.00
N ALA A 30 -7.19 5.63 8.38
CA ALA A 30 -8.38 5.08 9.05
C ALA A 30 -8.05 4.18 10.27
N GLY A 31 -7.04 4.55 11.07
CA GLY A 31 -6.60 3.77 12.24
C GLY A 31 -5.75 2.54 11.93
N MET A 32 -5.45 2.26 10.65
CA MET A 32 -4.62 1.13 10.22
C MET A 32 -3.20 1.56 9.87
N THR A 33 -2.24 0.67 10.12
CA THR A 33 -0.83 0.88 9.72
C THR A 33 -0.71 0.75 8.22
N VAL A 34 -0.03 1.67 7.55
CA VAL A 34 0.32 1.55 6.14
C VAL A 34 1.61 0.74 6.02
N VAL A 35 1.64 -0.18 5.06
CA VAL A 35 2.82 -0.99 4.72
C VAL A 35 3.15 -0.82 3.25
N GLU A 36 4.44 -0.86 2.93
CA GLU A 36 4.92 -0.91 1.56
C GLU A 36 5.20 -2.37 1.18
N LEU A 37 4.38 -2.92 0.29
CA LEU A 37 4.51 -4.30 -0.16
C LEU A 37 5.15 -4.35 -1.55
N THR A 38 6.35 -4.92 -1.63
CA THR A 38 6.98 -5.28 -2.91
C THR A 38 6.75 -6.76 -3.20
N THR A 39 6.23 -7.07 -4.38
CA THR A 39 6.04 -8.43 -4.89
C THR A 39 6.77 -8.61 -6.22
N ILE A 40 7.04 -9.85 -6.59
CA ILE A 40 7.53 -10.19 -7.93
C ILE A 40 6.35 -10.50 -8.84
N GLY A 41 6.22 -9.74 -9.92
CA GLY A 41 5.13 -9.94 -10.86
C GLY A 41 5.22 -11.31 -11.54
N ARG A 42 4.28 -12.22 -11.26
CA ARG A 42 4.26 -13.61 -11.76
C ARG A 42 4.56 -13.77 -13.27
N LYS A 43 4.04 -12.85 -14.10
CA LYS A 43 4.25 -12.89 -15.57
C LYS A 43 5.49 -12.12 -16.02
N SER A 44 5.81 -11.01 -15.36
CA SER A 44 6.86 -10.09 -15.82
C SER A 44 8.22 -10.30 -15.16
N GLY A 45 8.30 -11.01 -14.03
CA GLY A 45 9.49 -11.09 -13.18
C GLY A 45 9.89 -9.76 -12.50
N GLN A 46 9.30 -8.64 -12.90
CA GLN A 46 9.64 -7.32 -12.38
C GLN A 46 9.09 -7.08 -10.96
N PRO A 47 9.83 -6.35 -10.10
CA PRO A 47 9.34 -5.85 -8.82
C PRO A 47 8.10 -4.94 -9.02
N ARG A 48 7.09 -5.15 -8.18
CA ARG A 48 5.86 -4.36 -8.14
C ARG A 48 5.61 -3.92 -6.71
N THR A 49 5.61 -2.62 -6.47
CA THR A 49 5.45 -2.07 -5.12
C THR A 49 4.16 -1.29 -4.99
N VAL A 50 3.39 -1.59 -3.95
CA VAL A 50 2.12 -0.92 -3.63
C VAL A 50 2.05 -0.60 -2.14
N LEU A 51 1.34 0.49 -1.80
CA LEU A 51 1.01 0.81 -0.42
C LEU A 51 -0.34 0.18 -0.07
N LEU A 52 -0.39 -0.51 1.06
CA LEU A 52 -1.59 -1.16 1.59
C LEU A 52 -1.78 -0.77 3.06
N THR A 53 -3.00 -0.91 3.56
CA THR A 53 -3.26 -0.87 5.00
C THR A 53 -3.22 -2.28 5.58
N SER A 54 -2.61 -2.41 6.74
CA SER A 54 -2.62 -3.62 7.56
C SER A 54 -3.53 -3.39 8.77
N PRO A 55 -4.69 -4.06 8.83
CA PRO A 55 -5.63 -3.89 9.95
C PRO A 55 -5.15 -4.58 11.23
N LEU A 56 -4.24 -5.55 11.11
CA LEU A 56 -3.78 -6.37 12.21
C LEU A 56 -2.29 -6.67 12.06
N ARG A 57 -1.56 -6.54 13.17
CA ARG A 57 -0.19 -6.97 13.34
C ARG A 57 -0.14 -8.00 14.47
N GLU A 58 0.42 -9.17 14.20
CA GLU A 58 0.63 -10.25 15.17
C GLU A 58 2.13 -10.48 15.35
N GLY A 59 2.69 -9.92 16.42
CA GLY A 59 4.15 -9.90 16.60
C GLY A 59 4.83 -9.20 15.44
N ASP A 60 5.60 -9.94 14.65
CA ASP A 60 6.29 -9.44 13.45
C ASP A 60 5.52 -9.69 12.15
N ALA A 61 4.37 -10.37 12.22
CA ALA A 61 3.53 -10.63 11.06
C ALA A 61 2.55 -9.47 10.80
N TYR A 62 2.38 -9.12 9.53
CA TYR A 62 1.38 -8.17 9.05
C TYR A 62 0.31 -8.89 8.24
N VAL A 63 -0.96 -8.60 8.53
CA VAL A 63 -2.08 -9.06 7.69
C VAL A 63 -2.30 -8.04 6.58
N VAL A 64 -2.32 -8.49 5.31
CA VAL A 64 -2.68 -7.67 4.16
C VAL A 64 -3.95 -8.20 3.51
N VAL A 65 -4.87 -7.30 3.12
CA VAL A 65 -6.18 -7.66 2.55
C VAL A 65 -6.22 -7.30 1.06
N ALA A 66 -6.46 -8.30 0.21
CA ALA A 66 -6.49 -8.14 -1.25
C ALA A 66 -7.91 -7.83 -1.79
N SER A 67 -8.64 -6.90 -1.18
CA SER A 67 -10.05 -6.63 -1.51
C SER A 67 -10.29 -5.68 -2.69
N ARG A 68 -9.31 -4.82 -3.03
CA ARG A 68 -9.48 -3.78 -4.07
C ARG A 68 -10.73 -2.89 -3.86
N GLY A 69 -11.16 -2.68 -2.62
CA GLY A 69 -12.30 -1.82 -2.26
C GLY A 69 -13.66 -2.53 -2.20
N GLY A 70 -13.67 -3.84 -1.99
CA GLY A 70 -14.88 -4.67 -1.82
C GLY A 70 -14.70 -6.02 -2.45
#